data_AF-A0A964EUK0-F1
#
_entry.id   AF-A0A964EUK0-F1
#
_cell.length_a   1.000
_cell.length_b   1.000
_cell.length_c   1.000
_cell.angle_alpha   90.00
_cell.angle_beta   90.00
_cell.angle_gamma   90.00
#
_symmetry.space_group_name_H-M   'P 1'
#
loop_
_entity.id
_entity.type
_entity.pdbx_description
1 polymer ?
#
loop_
_entity_poly.entity_id
_entity_poly.type
_entity_poly.pdbx_seq_one_letter_code
_entity_poly.pdbx_strand_id
1 'polypeptide(L)'
;MPQKPPTFGRKLRSLRKRARFNQAQVAKALGMDRTSYGRVELGKRNMAASELDAFLRFVGISDPLERSKILSLANSEDQEPPSPVDVERCLEAA
;
A
#
# COMPACT_ATOMS: atom_id res chain seq x y z
N MET A 1 0.74 -5.55 -28.30
CA MET A 1 1.02 -6.09 -26.95
C MET A 1 -0.24 -5.89 -26.10
N PRO A 2 -0.94 -6.95 -25.67
CA PRO A 2 -2.04 -6.77 -24.73
C PRO A 2 -1.49 -6.22 -23.41
N GLN A 3 -1.99 -5.07 -22.97
CA GLN A 3 -1.58 -4.43 -21.73
C GLN A 3 -2.02 -5.29 -20.54
N LYS A 4 -1.09 -5.88 -19.78
CA LYS A 4 -1.41 -6.56 -18.50
C LYS A 4 -2.12 -5.52 -17.60
N PRO A 5 -3.27 -5.85 -16.97
CA PRO A 5 -3.94 -4.91 -16.09
C PRO A 5 -2.96 -4.41 -15.01
N PRO A 6 -3.06 -3.13 -14.59
CA PRO A 6 -2.16 -2.60 -13.60
C PRO A 6 -2.25 -3.45 -12.32
N THR A 7 -1.12 -4.02 -11.88
CA THR A 7 -1.03 -4.72 -10.60
C THR A 7 -1.48 -3.81 -9.45
N PHE A 8 -1.94 -4.39 -8.34
CA PHE A 8 -2.41 -3.64 -7.16
C PHE A 8 -1.41 -2.55 -6.73
N GLY A 9 -0.12 -2.88 -6.66
CA GLY A 9 0.95 -1.93 -6.35
C GLY A 9 1.06 -0.75 -7.34
N ARG A 10 0.86 -0.98 -8.64
CA ARG A 10 0.82 0.09 -9.66
C ARG A 10 -0.38 1.02 -9.46
N LYS A 11 -1.53 0.47 -9.06
CA LYS A 11 -2.72 1.28 -8.72
C LYS A 11 -2.45 2.17 -7.52
N LEU A 12 -1.87 1.63 -6.44
CA LEU A 12 -1.48 2.42 -5.26
C LEU A 12 -0.49 3.54 -5.61
N ARG A 13 0.52 3.23 -6.43
CA ARG A 13 1.49 4.23 -6.91
C ARG A 13 0.82 5.36 -7.69
N SER A 14 -0.16 5.04 -8.53
CA SER A 14 -0.93 6.03 -9.29
C SER A 14 -1.75 6.94 -8.36
N LEU A 15 -2.45 6.36 -7.39
CA LEU A 15 -3.23 7.10 -6.39
C LEU A 15 -2.35 8.05 -5.59
N ARG A 16 -1.21 7.57 -5.10
CA ARG A 16 -0.25 8.40 -4.36
C ARG A 16 0.23 9.59 -5.20
N LYS A 17 0.59 9.36 -6.47
CA LYS A 17 1.04 10.43 -7.38
C LYS A 17 -0.07 11.44 -7.68
N ARG A 18 -1.31 10.98 -7.88
CA ARG A 18 -2.49 11.86 -8.04
C ARG A 18 -2.69 12.76 -6.82
N ALA A 19 -2.51 12.21 -5.62
CA ALA A 19 -2.56 12.94 -4.36
C ALA A 19 -1.29 13.76 -4.06
N ARG A 20 -0.32 13.80 -4.97
CA ARG A 20 0.94 14.56 -4.86
C ARG A 20 1.82 14.20 -3.66
N PHE A 21 1.71 12.98 -3.16
CA PHE A 21 2.55 12.48 -2.07
C PHE A 21 3.78 11.72 -2.59
N ASN A 22 4.90 11.83 -1.88
CA ASN A 22 6.06 10.97 -2.06
C ASN A 22 5.93 9.68 -1.22
N GLN A 23 6.79 8.68 -1.48
CA GLN A 23 6.73 7.40 -0.77
C GLN A 23 6.98 7.53 0.74
N ALA A 24 7.85 8.46 1.16
CA ALA A 24 8.18 8.65 2.57
C ALA A 24 7.01 9.27 3.36
N GLN A 25 6.26 10.19 2.74
CA GLN A 25 5.06 10.79 3.34
C GLN A 25 3.98 9.73 3.57
N VAL A 26 3.74 8.87 2.58
CA VAL A 26 2.77 7.78 2.74
C VAL A 26 3.25 6.76 3.77
N ALA A 27 4.51 6.34 3.70
CA ALA A 27 5.06 5.38 4.65
C ALA A 27 4.93 5.89 6.10
N LYS A 28 5.24 7.18 6.33
CA LYS A 28 5.05 7.84 7.62
C LYS A 28 3.58 7.85 8.06
N ALA A 29 2.65 8.15 7.15
CA ALA A 29 1.22 8.17 7.44
C ALA A 29 0.66 6.77 7.79
N LEU A 30 1.29 5.72 7.27
CA LEU A 30 0.91 4.32 7.53
C LEU A 30 1.70 3.68 8.67
N GLY A 31 2.63 4.41 9.31
CA GLY A 31 3.48 3.86 10.37
C GLY A 31 4.46 2.78 9.89
N MET A 32 4.89 2.82 8.62
CA MET A 32 5.81 1.84 8.04
C MET A 32 7.09 2.47 7.48
N ASP A 33 8.11 1.65 7.22
CA ASP A 33 9.34 2.08 6.55
C ASP A 33 9.10 2.43 5.07
N ARG A 34 9.83 3.43 4.55
CA ARG A 34 9.77 3.86 3.14
C ARG A 34 10.04 2.72 2.16
N THR A 35 11.01 1.86 2.47
CA THR A 35 11.40 0.68 1.69
C THR A 35 10.29 -0.35 1.69
N SER A 36 9.63 -0.55 2.84
CA SER A 36 8.48 -1.43 2.97
C SER A 36 7.33 -0.97 2.07
N TYR A 37 6.99 0.32 2.10
CA TYR A 37 6.01 0.90 1.18
C TYR A 37 6.45 0.79 -0.29
N GLY A 38 7.73 0.96 -0.58
CA GLY A 38 8.29 0.74 -1.92
C GLY A 38 8.08 -0.69 -2.42
N ARG A 39 8.23 -1.70 -1.55
CA ARG A 39 7.93 -3.11 -1.87
C ARG A 39 6.45 -3.33 -2.17
N VAL A 40 5.55 -2.64 -1.46
CA VAL A 40 4.11 -2.68 -1.76
C VAL A 40 3.82 -2.16 -3.17
N GLU A 41 4.37 -1.01 -3.55
CA GLU A 41 4.16 -0.45 -4.90
C GLU A 41 4.72 -1.34 -6.01
N LEU A 42 5.77 -2.10 -5.71
CA LEU A 42 6.37 -3.08 -6.60
C LEU A 42 5.61 -4.42 -6.65
N GLY A 43 4.61 -4.62 -5.78
CA GLY A 43 3.90 -5.90 -5.63
C GLY A 43 4.72 -6.99 -4.93
N LYS A 44 5.79 -6.61 -4.22
CA LYS A 44 6.67 -7.53 -3.47
C LYS A 44 6.24 -7.70 -2.01
N ARG A 45 5.27 -6.92 -1.55
CA ARG A 45 4.69 -6.98 -0.20
C ARG A 45 3.21 -6.68 -0.31
N ASN A 46 2.39 -7.47 0.37
CA ASN A 46 0.97 -7.19 0.49
C ASN A 46 0.71 -6.16 1.60
N MET A 47 -0.38 -5.43 1.43
CA MET A 47 -0.85 -4.44 2.38
C MET A 47 -2.01 -5.05 3.17
N ALA A 48 -1.96 -4.98 4.49
CA ALA A 48 -3.08 -5.39 5.32
C ALA A 48 -4.31 -4.51 5.02
N ALA A 49 -5.52 -5.03 5.29
CA ALA A 49 -6.75 -4.28 5.07
C ALA A 49 -6.77 -2.93 5.83
N SER A 50 -6.21 -2.91 7.05
CA SER A 50 -6.08 -1.70 7.88
C SER A 50 -5.11 -0.67 7.29
N GLU A 51 -3.97 -1.11 6.76
CA GLU A 51 -2.98 -0.26 6.08
C GLU A 51 -3.57 0.33 4.79
N LEU A 52 -4.33 -0.47 4.02
CA LEU A 52 -4.99 0.00 2.80
C LEU A 52 -6.07 1.02 3.12
N ASP A 53 -6.87 0.75 4.15
CA ASP A 53 -7.91 1.67 4.61
C ASP A 53 -7.31 3.01 5.09
N ALA A 54 -6.22 2.98 5.85
CA ALA A 54 -5.46 4.16 6.23
C ALA A 54 -4.87 4.89 5.01
N PHE A 55 -4.36 4.16 4.02
CA PHE A 55 -3.84 4.74 2.78
C PHE A 55 -4.92 5.48 2.02
N LEU A 56 -6.10 4.86 1.83
CA LEU A 56 -7.22 5.46 1.10
C LEU A 56 -7.74 6.72 1.79
N ARG A 57 -7.80 6.73 3.13
CA ARG A 57 -8.09 7.96 3.88
C ARG A 57 -7.03 9.04 3.65
N PHE A 58 -5.75 8.67 3.73
CA PHE A 58 -4.64 9.61 3.58
C PHE A 58 -4.58 10.26 2.19
N VAL A 59 -4.84 9.48 1.13
CA VAL A 59 -4.87 10.01 -0.24
C VAL A 59 -6.20 10.71 -0.60
N GLY A 60 -7.16 10.77 0.34
CA GLY A 60 -8.43 11.47 0.16
C GLY A 60 -9.50 10.72 -0.63
N ILE A 61 -9.41 9.39 -0.71
CA ILE A 61 -10.41 8.56 -1.39
C ILE A 61 -11.53 8.20 -0.42
N SER A 62 -12.61 8.97 -0.51
CA SER A 62 -13.82 8.80 0.31
C SER A 62 -14.93 8.05 -0.42
N ASP A 63 -14.93 8.02 -1.76
CA ASP A 63 -15.98 7.38 -2.56
C ASP A 63 -16.05 5.86 -2.31
N PRO A 64 -17.17 5.33 -1.80
CA PRO A 64 -17.30 3.89 -1.52
C PRO A 64 -17.10 3.00 -2.74
N LEU A 65 -17.51 3.45 -3.93
CA LEU A 65 -17.36 2.67 -5.17
C LEU A 65 -15.89 2.58 -5.59
N GLU A 66 -15.16 3.69 -5.58
CA GLU A 66 -13.72 3.70 -5.85
C GLU A 66 -12.96 2.82 -4.84
N ARG A 67 -13.34 2.87 -3.56
CA ARG A 67 -12.75 2.03 -2.50
C ARG A 67 -13.00 0.54 -2.74
N SER A 68 -14.24 0.14 -3.05
CA SER A 68 -14.60 -1.24 -3.38
C SER A 68 -13.82 -1.77 -4.59
N LYS A 69 -13.67 -0.94 -5.62
CA LYS A 69 -12.87 -1.28 -6.81
C LYS A 69 -11.38 -1.46 -6.50
N ILE A 70 -10.82 -0.72 -5.55
CA ILE A 70 -9.42 -0.88 -5.15
C ILE A 70 -9.25 -2.14 -4.29
N LEU A 71 -10.20 -2.43 -3.41
CA LEU A 71 -10.21 -3.65 -2.59
C LEU A 71 -10.30 -4.92 -3.44
N SER A 72 -11.09 -4.92 -4.51
CA SER A 72 -11.18 -6.09 -5.40
C SER A 72 -9.86 -6.41 -6.11
N LEU A 73 -8.99 -5.40 -6.32
CA LEU A 73 -7.65 -5.59 -6.90
C LEU A 73 -6.64 -6.22 -5.92
N ALA A 74 -6.88 -6.13 -4.62
CA ALA A 74 -5.99 -6.70 -3.61
C ALA A 74 -6.07 -8.24 -3.53
N ASN A 75 -7.18 -8.82 -3.99
CA ASN A 75 -7.49 -10.24 -3.84
C ASN A 75 -6.96 -11.14 -4.98
N SER A 76 -6.20 -10.59 -5.95
CA SER A 76 -5.89 -11.29 -7.22
C SER A 76 -4.45 -11.75 -7.43
N GLU A 77 -3.49 -11.47 -6.54
CA GLU A 77 -2.10 -11.96 -6.71
C GLU A 77 -1.51 -12.55 -5.42
N ASP A 78 -0.70 -13.58 -5.64
CA ASP A 78 -0.05 -14.52 -4.72
C ASP A 78 0.35 -13.88 -3.38
N GLN A 79 -0.30 -14.35 -2.32
CA GLN A 79 0.04 -14.01 -0.95
C GLN A 79 1.32 -14.76 -0.56
N GLU A 80 2.51 -14.22 -0.86
CA GLU A 80 3.65 -14.63 -0.03
C GLU A 80 3.37 -14.15 1.40
N PRO A 81 3.43 -15.06 2.40
CA PRO A 81 3.16 -14.70 3.78
C PRO A 81 4.09 -13.56 4.19
N PRO A 82 3.62 -12.62 5.03
CA PRO A 82 4.46 -11.51 5.47
C PRO A 82 5.78 -12.06 6.00
N SER A 83 6.89 -11.70 5.35
CA SER A 83 8.20 -12.11 5.84
C SER A 83 8.36 -11.57 7.28
N PRO A 84 8.89 -12.34 8.25
CA PRO A 84 8.88 -12.01 9.69
C PRO A 84 9.61 -10.72 10.15
N VAL A 85 9.99 -9.81 9.25
CA VAL A 85 11.11 -8.89 9.48
C VAL A 85 10.73 -7.47 9.96
N ASP A 86 9.48 -7.12 10.22
CA ASP A 86 9.11 -5.71 10.51
C ASP A 86 8.29 -5.47 11.79
N VAL A 87 8.29 -6.38 12.78
CA VAL A 87 7.62 -6.14 14.09
C VAL A 87 8.60 -5.69 15.18
N GLU A 88 9.92 -5.78 14.95
CA GLU A 88 10.92 -5.70 16.02
C GLU A 88 11.74 -4.39 16.04
N ARG A 89 11.08 -3.23 15.94
CA ARG A 89 11.77 -1.94 16.25
C ARG A 89 10.86 -0.85 16.82
N CYS A 90 10.20 -1.16 17.93
CA CYS A 90 9.46 -0.17 18.75
C CYS A 90 9.90 -0.15 20.23
N LEU A 91 10.99 -0.81 20.65
CA LEU A 91 11.33 -0.92 22.07
C LEU A 91 12.82 -0.76 22.39
N GLU A 92 13.43 0.38 22.05
CA GLU A 92 14.72 0.80 22.66
C GLU A 92 14.81 2.33 22.81
N ALA A 93 13.86 2.93 23.52
CA ALA A 93 13.98 4.30 24.03
C ALA A 93 13.12 4.50 25.29
N ALA A 94 13.15 3.53 26.21
CA ALA A 94 12.62 3.65 27.58
C ALA A 94 13.77 3.93 28.54
#